data_AF-A0A5Q2W425-F1
#
_entry.id   AF-A0A5Q2W425-F1
#
_cell.length_a   1.000
_cell.length_b   1.000
_cell.length_c   1.000
_cell.angle_alpha   90.00
_cell.angle_beta   90.00
_cell.angle_gamma   90.00
#
_symmetry.space_group_name_H-M   'P 1'
#
loop_
_entity.id
_entity.type
_entity.pdbx_description
1 polymer ?
#
loop_
_entity_poly.entity_id
_entity_poly.type
_entity_poly.pdbx_seq_one_letter_code
_entity_poly.pdbx_strand_id
1 'polypeptide(L)'
;MPSKDRRRSMSIVLAAGVLIAASGCGDGRPEEPTTAPAPTVEPTTAEPTAEPTPEPTEATPTPAEIPNAGQEVRVEPGDAVPFYDFSQSFDSPPHVADIRVTGVEWDWSPPGDASDLCEYDPADGRYVAVDLAIESNAAAESYGTPFSGEDIVITDDAGEPAADYRDWESLACMSPGEEITVSLEQNTSYTGALLFVVEEDASQLRVDFHFDREGVTPTFVWQLSDF
;
A
#
# COMPACT_ATOMS: atom_id res chain seq x y z
N MET A 1 -5.76 -24.26 49.02
CA MET A 1 -4.83 -25.36 48.64
C MET A 1 -4.71 -25.38 47.12
N PRO A 2 -3.53 -25.67 46.56
CA PRO A 2 -2.80 -24.70 45.73
C PRO A 2 -2.84 -24.97 44.20
N SER A 3 -2.59 -23.87 43.48
CA SER A 3 -1.89 -23.66 42.21
C SER A 3 -1.91 -24.71 41.09
N LYS A 4 -2.12 -24.21 39.87
CA LYS A 4 -1.15 -24.49 38.80
C LYS A 4 -1.16 -23.42 37.70
N ASP A 5 -0.19 -22.52 37.82
CA ASP A 5 0.41 -21.83 36.69
C ASP A 5 0.75 -22.82 35.58
N ARG A 6 0.36 -22.50 34.34
CA ARG A 6 0.99 -23.09 33.16
C ARG A 6 1.40 -21.97 32.21
N ARG A 7 2.45 -21.26 32.63
CA ARG A 7 3.36 -20.56 31.71
C ARG A 7 3.90 -21.61 30.74
N ARG A 8 3.62 -21.47 29.45
CA ARG A 8 4.34 -22.20 28.39
C ARG A 8 5.36 -21.24 27.79
N SER A 9 6.61 -21.62 27.98
CA SER A 9 7.82 -20.94 27.57
C SER A 9 8.05 -21.12 26.07
N MET A 10 8.20 -20.00 25.36
CA MET A 10 9.29 -19.63 24.43
C MET A 10 10.07 -20.77 23.75
N SER A 11 10.14 -20.74 22.42
CA SER A 11 11.35 -21.04 21.62
C SER A 11 11.18 -20.55 20.17
N ILE A 12 11.75 -19.38 19.87
CA ILE A 12 11.98 -18.85 18.52
C ILE A 12 13.30 -19.45 18.01
N VAL A 13 13.28 -20.16 16.89
CA VAL A 13 14.50 -20.60 16.19
C VAL A 13 14.70 -19.70 14.97
N LEU A 14 15.52 -18.68 15.15
CA LEU A 14 16.04 -17.81 14.10
C LEU A 14 17.27 -18.50 13.48
N ALA A 15 17.22 -18.83 12.18
CA ALA A 15 18.37 -19.32 11.44
C ALA A 15 18.65 -18.42 10.25
N ALA A 16 19.56 -17.46 10.45
CA ALA A 16 20.15 -16.62 9.43
C ALA A 16 21.29 -17.38 8.72
N GLY A 17 21.35 -17.28 7.39
CA GLY A 17 22.40 -17.90 6.58
C GLY A 17 22.72 -17.08 5.34
N VAL A 18 23.48 -15.99 5.51
CA VAL A 18 24.13 -15.25 4.42
C VAL A 18 25.54 -15.80 4.24
N LEU A 19 25.86 -16.29 3.04
CA LEU A 19 27.22 -16.63 2.62
C LEU A 19 27.58 -15.83 1.36
N ILE A 20 28.40 -14.80 1.55
CA ILE A 20 29.10 -14.05 0.50
C ILE A 20 30.44 -14.75 0.28
N ALA A 21 30.76 -15.14 -0.95
CA ALA A 21 32.10 -15.57 -1.34
C ALA A 21 32.59 -14.71 -2.51
N ALA A 22 33.52 -13.80 -2.19
CA ALA A 22 34.35 -13.09 -3.15
C ALA A 22 35.73 -13.76 -3.21
N SER A 23 36.13 -14.22 -4.39
CA SER A 23 37.54 -14.52 -4.69
C SER A 23 37.75 -14.61 -6.20
N GLY A 24 38.54 -13.68 -6.74
CA GLY A 24 38.95 -13.67 -8.14
C GLY A 24 40.09 -12.69 -8.38
N CYS A 25 41.24 -12.94 -7.74
CA CYS A 25 42.52 -12.37 -8.15
C CYS A 25 42.99 -13.06 -9.44
N GLY A 26 43.39 -12.28 -10.44
CA GLY A 26 44.05 -12.76 -11.65
C GLY A 26 45.16 -11.79 -12.05
N ASP A 27 46.40 -12.26 -11.92
CA ASP A 27 47.69 -11.65 -12.23
C ASP A 27 47.85 -11.08 -13.64
N GLY A 28 48.64 -10.01 -13.78
CA GLY A 28 49.08 -9.49 -15.08
C GLY A 28 50.07 -8.32 -15.00
N ARG A 29 51.36 -8.66 -14.96
CA ARG A 29 52.62 -7.86 -14.95
C ARG A 29 52.61 -6.49 -15.69
N PRO A 30 53.42 -5.50 -15.26
CA PRO A 30 53.52 -4.18 -15.90
C PRO A 30 54.49 -4.19 -17.09
N GLU A 31 54.05 -3.68 -18.24
CA GLU A 31 54.93 -3.30 -19.35
C GLU A 31 55.30 -1.81 -19.20
N GLU A 32 56.61 -1.53 -19.18
CA GLU A 32 57.15 -0.17 -19.23
C GLU A 32 56.90 0.46 -20.61
N PRO A 33 56.44 1.73 -20.71
CA PRO A 33 56.45 2.44 -21.97
C PRO A 33 57.78 3.19 -22.17
N THR A 34 58.47 2.82 -23.25
CA THR A 34 59.61 3.48 -23.88
C THR A 34 59.34 4.98 -24.14
N THR A 35 60.23 5.84 -23.68
CA THR A 35 60.19 7.30 -23.91
C THR A 35 60.55 7.63 -25.37
N ALA A 36 59.59 8.14 -26.14
CA ALA A 36 59.83 8.78 -27.44
C ALA A 36 59.78 10.32 -27.28
N PRO A 37 60.60 11.09 -28.03
CA PRO A 37 60.67 12.53 -27.87
C PRO A 37 59.41 13.24 -28.37
N ALA A 38 59.02 14.30 -27.65
CA ALA A 38 57.80 15.07 -27.86
C ALA A 38 57.80 15.84 -29.20
N PRO A 39 56.66 15.92 -29.92
CA PRO A 39 56.49 16.86 -31.02
C PRO A 39 56.28 18.28 -30.48
N THR A 40 56.93 19.25 -31.12
CA THR A 40 56.68 20.68 -30.90
C THR A 40 55.28 21.04 -31.40
N VAL A 41 54.40 21.47 -30.50
CA VAL A 41 53.04 21.94 -30.82
C VAL A 41 53.07 23.47 -30.91
N GLU A 42 52.68 24.01 -32.06
CA GLU A 42 52.44 25.45 -32.23
C GLU A 42 51.18 25.88 -31.44
N PRO A 43 51.07 27.14 -30.97
CA PRO A 43 49.94 27.55 -30.15
C PRO A 43 48.67 27.69 -31.01
N THR A 44 47.72 26.78 -30.82
CA THR A 44 46.35 26.93 -31.33
C THR A 44 45.62 27.98 -30.50
N THR A 45 45.21 29.08 -31.12
CA THR A 45 44.32 30.08 -30.52
C THR A 45 42.97 29.44 -30.24
N ALA A 46 42.59 29.36 -28.96
CA ALA A 46 41.26 28.91 -28.57
C ALA A 46 40.21 29.93 -29.01
N GLU A 47 39.23 29.50 -29.80
CA GLU A 47 38.04 30.30 -30.08
C GLU A 47 37.18 30.41 -28.81
N PRO A 48 36.46 31.54 -28.60
CA PRO A 48 35.63 31.72 -27.43
C PRO A 48 34.50 30.70 -27.40
N THR A 49 34.52 29.82 -26.39
CA THR A 49 33.42 28.93 -26.05
C THR A 49 32.20 29.79 -25.72
N ALA A 50 31.11 29.62 -26.47
CA ALA A 50 29.83 30.25 -26.16
C ALA A 50 29.42 29.84 -24.73
N GLU A 51 29.08 30.81 -23.89
CA GLU A 51 28.49 30.52 -22.57
C GLU A 51 27.19 29.71 -22.76
N PRO A 52 26.98 28.65 -21.99
CA PRO A 52 25.73 27.90 -22.05
C PRO A 52 24.58 28.84 -21.70
N THR A 53 23.64 28.97 -22.63
CA THR A 53 22.36 29.62 -22.34
C THR A 53 21.67 28.77 -21.27
N PRO A 54 21.20 29.38 -20.15
CA PRO A 54 20.49 28.61 -19.13
C PRO A 54 19.26 27.96 -19.76
N GLU A 55 19.14 26.64 -19.60
CA GLU A 55 17.93 25.94 -20.02
C GLU A 55 16.73 26.46 -19.22
N PRO A 56 15.54 26.58 -19.83
CA PRO A 56 14.34 26.97 -19.11
C PRO A 56 14.12 26.00 -17.95
N THR A 57 14.22 26.50 -16.73
CA THR A 57 13.80 25.73 -15.55
C THR A 57 12.29 25.58 -15.63
N GLU A 58 11.83 24.36 -15.92
CA GLU A 58 10.42 24.02 -15.87
C GLU A 58 9.93 24.24 -14.44
N ALA A 59 8.88 25.05 -14.28
CA ALA A 59 8.33 25.34 -12.97
C ALA A 59 7.80 24.03 -12.37
N THR A 60 8.32 23.64 -11.21
CA THR A 60 7.73 22.53 -10.44
C THR A 60 6.28 22.89 -10.14
N PRO A 61 5.29 22.06 -10.53
CA PRO A 61 3.90 22.33 -10.23
C PRO A 61 3.72 22.40 -8.71
N THR A 62 2.99 23.41 -8.24
CA THR A 62 2.56 23.46 -6.84
C THR A 62 1.55 22.34 -6.60
N PRO A 63 1.71 21.52 -5.54
CA PRO A 63 0.71 20.50 -5.21
C PRO A 63 -0.67 21.12 -5.05
N ALA A 64 -1.70 20.44 -5.55
CA ALA A 64 -3.08 20.87 -5.34
C ALA A 64 -3.47 20.64 -3.86
N GLU A 65 -4.23 21.58 -3.28
CA GLU A 65 -4.79 21.40 -1.94
C GLU A 65 -5.80 20.25 -1.93
N ILE A 66 -5.75 19.41 -0.89
CA ILE A 66 -6.70 18.31 -0.69
C ILE A 66 -7.96 18.86 0.00
N PRO A 67 -9.15 18.70 -0.60
CA PRO A 67 -10.39 19.19 -0.01
C PRO A 67 -10.71 18.42 1.28
N ASN A 68 -11.21 19.14 2.29
CA ASN A 68 -11.64 18.59 3.58
C ASN A 68 -10.56 17.84 4.38
N ALA A 69 -9.27 18.15 4.15
CA ALA A 69 -8.17 17.61 4.94
C ALA A 69 -8.44 17.69 6.46
N GLY A 70 -8.29 16.56 7.15
CA GLY A 70 -8.49 16.44 8.59
C GLY A 70 -9.96 16.46 9.03
N GLN A 71 -10.91 16.33 8.09
CA GLN A 71 -12.34 16.26 8.38
C GLN A 71 -12.89 14.86 8.08
N GLU A 72 -13.91 14.47 8.84
CA GLU A 72 -14.74 13.31 8.50
C GLU A 72 -15.81 13.72 7.48
N VAL A 73 -15.91 12.95 6.40
CA VAL A 73 -16.86 13.15 5.32
C VAL A 73 -17.78 11.93 5.28
N ARG A 74 -19.07 12.14 5.52
CA ARG A 74 -20.07 11.07 5.35
C ARG A 74 -20.29 10.81 3.86
N VAL A 75 -20.33 9.54 3.50
CA VAL A 75 -20.45 9.07 2.12
C VAL A 75 -21.67 8.16 2.00
N GLU A 76 -22.44 8.34 0.92
CA GLU A 76 -23.60 7.49 0.63
C GLU A 76 -23.16 6.18 -0.04
N PRO A 77 -23.95 5.09 0.08
CA PRO A 77 -23.66 3.85 -0.65
C PRO A 77 -23.51 4.07 -2.16
N GLY A 78 -22.45 3.50 -2.74
CA GLY A 78 -22.18 3.63 -4.18
C GLY A 78 -21.51 4.94 -4.62
N ASP A 79 -21.34 5.92 -3.73
CA ASP A 79 -20.48 7.07 -4.03
C ASP A 79 -19.00 6.66 -3.96
N ALA A 80 -18.19 7.28 -4.83
CA ALA A 80 -16.76 7.03 -4.89
C ALA A 80 -15.98 8.09 -4.10
N VAL A 81 -14.88 7.68 -3.49
CA VAL A 81 -13.97 8.56 -2.74
C VAL A 81 -12.54 8.43 -3.26
N PRO A 82 -11.73 9.50 -3.20
CA PRO A 82 -10.34 9.43 -3.61
C PRO A 82 -9.49 8.60 -2.64
N PHE A 83 -8.60 7.80 -3.20
CA PHE A 83 -7.52 7.07 -2.54
C PHE A 83 -6.17 7.74 -2.84
N TYR A 84 -5.41 8.01 -1.79
CA TYR A 84 -4.17 8.79 -1.84
C TYR A 84 -2.96 7.91 -1.55
N ASP A 85 -1.89 8.07 -2.35
CA ASP A 85 -0.66 7.28 -2.19
C ASP A 85 0.40 8.03 -1.38
N PHE A 86 0.45 7.74 -0.08
CA PHE A 86 1.42 8.33 0.85
C PHE A 86 2.86 7.87 0.65
N SER A 87 3.10 6.81 -0.13
CA SER A 87 4.46 6.37 -0.45
C SER A 87 5.16 7.36 -1.39
N GLN A 88 4.40 8.07 -2.22
CA GLN A 88 4.91 9.06 -3.16
C GLN A 88 5.16 10.43 -2.49
N SER A 89 4.34 10.80 -1.50
CA SER A 89 4.48 12.07 -0.76
C SER A 89 3.65 12.06 0.52
N PHE A 90 4.26 12.39 1.66
CA PHE A 90 3.52 12.49 2.94
C PHE A 90 2.74 13.80 3.09
N ASP A 91 3.27 14.92 2.60
CA ASP A 91 2.67 16.25 2.79
C ASP A 91 1.62 16.57 1.71
N SER A 92 1.67 15.88 0.59
CA SER A 92 0.79 16.09 -0.57
C SER A 92 0.69 14.82 -1.39
N PRO A 93 0.11 13.74 -0.83
CA PRO A 93 -0.03 12.47 -1.53
C PRO A 93 -0.89 12.66 -2.79
N PRO A 94 -0.52 12.10 -3.94
CA PRO A 94 -1.35 12.14 -5.13
C PRO A 94 -2.61 11.28 -4.94
N HIS A 95 -3.74 11.77 -5.47
CA HIS A 95 -4.93 10.94 -5.68
C HIS A 95 -4.66 9.96 -6.81
N VAL A 96 -4.61 8.65 -6.52
CA VAL A 96 -4.23 7.61 -7.49
C VAL A 96 -5.38 6.72 -7.93
N ALA A 97 -6.48 6.65 -7.18
CA ALA A 97 -7.66 5.86 -7.52
C ALA A 97 -8.92 6.36 -6.82
N ASP A 98 -10.09 6.10 -7.40
CA ASP A 98 -11.39 6.27 -6.74
C ASP A 98 -11.87 4.92 -6.20
N ILE A 99 -12.26 4.87 -4.92
CA ILE A 99 -12.80 3.67 -4.24
C ILE A 99 -14.31 3.84 -4.04
N ARG A 100 -15.07 2.81 -4.36
CA ARG A 100 -16.50 2.72 -4.09
C ARG A 100 -16.80 1.44 -3.31
N VAL A 101 -17.58 1.57 -2.23
CA VAL A 101 -18.18 0.41 -1.56
C VAL A 101 -19.45 0.03 -2.31
N THR A 102 -19.48 -1.17 -2.88
CA THR A 102 -20.57 -1.66 -3.72
C THR A 102 -21.54 -2.58 -3.00
N GLY A 103 -21.14 -3.15 -1.87
CA GLY A 103 -21.93 -4.09 -1.09
C GLY A 103 -21.28 -4.44 0.24
N VAL A 104 -22.10 -4.91 1.18
CA VAL A 104 -21.66 -5.49 2.44
C VAL A 104 -22.42 -6.79 2.65
N GLU A 105 -21.71 -7.92 2.62
CA GLU A 105 -22.26 -9.23 2.92
C GLU A 105 -22.01 -9.57 4.38
N TRP A 106 -23.08 -9.51 5.17
CA TRP A 106 -23.09 -9.95 6.56
C TRP A 106 -23.19 -11.47 6.66
N ASP A 107 -22.57 -12.02 7.70
CA ASP A 107 -22.58 -13.47 7.96
C ASP A 107 -21.94 -14.25 6.79
N TRP A 108 -20.93 -13.65 6.15
CA TRP A 108 -20.18 -14.29 5.08
C TRP A 108 -19.58 -15.60 5.59
N SER A 109 -19.63 -16.63 4.74
CA SER A 109 -19.05 -17.92 5.04
C SER A 109 -18.27 -18.42 3.84
N PRO A 110 -17.11 -19.08 4.04
CA PRO A 110 -16.34 -19.61 2.94
C PRO A 110 -17.16 -20.63 2.14
N PRO A 111 -16.91 -20.75 0.82
CA PRO A 111 -17.61 -21.71 -0.01
C PRO A 111 -17.39 -23.14 0.52
N GLY A 112 -18.36 -24.03 0.28
CA GLY A 112 -18.37 -25.37 0.88
C GLY A 112 -17.22 -26.30 0.47
N ASP A 113 -16.41 -25.89 -0.51
CA ASP A 113 -15.19 -26.56 -0.97
C ASP A 113 -13.89 -25.80 -0.59
N ALA A 114 -13.99 -24.78 0.26
CA ALA A 114 -12.84 -24.06 0.79
C ALA A 114 -11.89 -24.97 1.58
N SER A 115 -10.64 -24.53 1.71
CA SER A 115 -9.62 -25.26 2.46
C SER A 115 -10.05 -25.49 3.92
N ASP A 116 -9.60 -26.61 4.52
CA ASP A 116 -9.70 -26.82 5.98
C ASP A 116 -9.01 -25.70 6.79
N LEU A 117 -8.18 -24.88 6.13
CA LEU A 117 -7.57 -23.68 6.71
C LEU A 117 -8.57 -22.53 6.93
N CYS A 118 -9.77 -22.64 6.39
CA CYS A 118 -10.85 -21.65 6.46
C CYS A 118 -11.90 -22.02 7.50
N GLU A 119 -11.46 -22.67 8.58
CA GLU A 119 -12.34 -23.08 9.66
C GLU A 119 -12.91 -21.85 10.36
N TYR A 120 -14.18 -21.58 10.05
CA TYR A 120 -15.00 -20.54 10.68
C TYR A 120 -15.29 -20.94 12.13
N ASP A 121 -14.79 -20.17 13.10
CA ASP A 121 -15.24 -20.24 14.48
C ASP A 121 -16.24 -19.10 14.76
N PRO A 122 -17.55 -19.38 14.94
CA PRO A 122 -18.51 -18.36 15.31
C PRO A 122 -18.23 -17.71 16.67
N ALA A 123 -17.32 -18.28 17.48
CA ALA A 123 -16.85 -17.65 18.71
C ALA A 123 -15.89 -16.48 18.46
N ASP A 124 -15.28 -16.39 17.27
CA ASP A 124 -14.36 -15.30 16.93
C ASP A 124 -15.09 -14.01 16.53
N GLY A 125 -16.37 -14.09 16.18
CA GLY A 125 -17.22 -12.96 15.82
C GLY A 125 -18.06 -13.25 14.57
N ARG A 126 -18.63 -12.19 13.99
CA ARG A 126 -19.34 -12.29 12.70
C ARG A 126 -18.40 -11.93 11.57
N TYR A 127 -18.37 -12.75 10.53
CA TYR A 127 -17.61 -12.43 9.32
C TYR A 127 -18.42 -11.51 8.40
N VAL A 128 -17.73 -10.54 7.81
CA VAL A 128 -18.31 -9.54 6.92
C VAL A 128 -17.40 -9.40 5.71
N ALA A 129 -17.96 -9.59 4.51
CA ALA A 129 -17.26 -9.27 3.27
C ALA A 129 -17.72 -7.88 2.79
N VAL A 130 -16.76 -6.99 2.55
CA VAL A 130 -17.01 -5.63 2.03
C VAL A 130 -16.61 -5.60 0.58
N ASP A 131 -17.60 -5.53 -0.32
CA ASP A 131 -17.38 -5.46 -1.76
C ASP A 131 -16.95 -4.05 -2.18
N LEU A 132 -15.87 -3.99 -2.96
CA LEU A 132 -15.26 -2.78 -3.45
C LEU A 132 -15.18 -2.76 -4.97
N ALA A 133 -15.31 -1.56 -5.54
CA ALA A 133 -14.87 -1.24 -6.89
C ALA A 133 -13.84 -0.12 -6.82
N ILE A 134 -12.69 -0.32 -7.48
CA ILE A 134 -11.58 0.64 -7.49
C ILE A 134 -11.25 1.01 -8.93
N GLU A 135 -11.21 2.31 -9.23
CA GLU A 135 -10.82 2.85 -10.54
C GLU A 135 -9.55 3.68 -10.39
N SER A 136 -8.40 3.12 -10.78
CA SER A 136 -7.13 3.84 -10.74
C SER A 136 -7.02 4.86 -11.88
N ASN A 137 -6.17 5.86 -11.69
CA ASN A 137 -5.91 6.90 -12.67
C ASN A 137 -4.43 6.93 -13.10
N ALA A 138 -4.03 7.92 -13.90
CA ALA A 138 -2.67 8.03 -14.44
C ALA A 138 -1.58 8.33 -13.39
N ALA A 139 -1.95 8.71 -12.16
CA ALA A 139 -1.02 8.99 -11.07
C ALA A 139 -0.63 7.74 -10.27
N ALA A 140 -1.32 6.61 -10.46
CA ALA A 140 -0.89 5.34 -9.89
C ALA A 140 0.51 4.94 -10.41
N GLU A 141 1.31 4.29 -9.57
CA GLU A 141 2.69 3.95 -9.95
C GLU A 141 2.73 2.93 -11.09
N SER A 142 3.72 3.01 -11.98
CA SER A 142 3.81 2.12 -13.15
C SER A 142 4.15 0.66 -12.78
N TYR A 143 4.70 0.43 -11.59
CA TYR A 143 4.88 -0.91 -11.01
C TYR A 143 3.73 -1.30 -10.06
N GLY A 144 2.72 -0.42 -9.98
CA GLY A 144 1.50 -0.52 -9.21
C GLY A 144 1.64 0.00 -7.78
N THR A 145 0.66 0.80 -7.35
CA THR A 145 0.50 1.22 -5.96
C THR A 145 -0.15 0.07 -5.19
N PRO A 146 0.48 -0.50 -4.14
CA PRO A 146 -0.11 -1.62 -3.42
C PRO A 146 -1.38 -1.19 -2.69
N PHE A 147 -2.43 -1.99 -2.82
CA PHE A 147 -3.68 -1.87 -2.06
C PHE A 147 -3.96 -3.22 -1.39
N SER A 148 -4.07 -3.20 -0.06
CA SER A 148 -4.30 -4.39 0.78
C SER A 148 -5.46 -4.20 1.77
N GLY A 149 -6.29 -3.17 1.61
CA GLY A 149 -7.40 -2.90 2.51
C GLY A 149 -7.02 -2.42 3.92
N GLU A 150 -5.73 -2.28 4.26
CA GLU A 150 -5.28 -1.81 5.58
C GLU A 150 -5.74 -0.39 5.94
N ASP A 151 -6.03 0.43 4.93
CA ASP A 151 -6.60 1.76 5.10
C ASP A 151 -8.13 1.72 5.33
N ILE A 152 -8.75 0.54 5.31
CA ILE A 152 -10.19 0.35 5.53
C ILE A 152 -10.39 -0.23 6.93
N VAL A 153 -11.15 0.49 7.74
CA VAL A 153 -11.41 0.15 9.14
C VAL A 153 -12.91 0.11 9.38
N ILE A 154 -13.38 -0.87 10.16
CA ILE A 154 -14.76 -0.88 10.67
C ILE A 154 -14.75 -0.43 12.13
N THR A 155 -15.61 0.53 12.45
CA THR A 155 -15.72 1.11 13.79
C THR A 155 -17.16 1.07 14.33
N ASP A 156 -17.28 1.32 15.63
CA ASP A 156 -18.55 1.60 16.29
C ASP A 156 -19.03 3.06 16.05
N ASP A 157 -20.14 3.44 16.70
CA ASP A 157 -20.73 4.79 16.62
C ASP A 157 -19.85 5.87 17.28
N ALA A 158 -18.93 5.47 18.16
CA ALA A 158 -17.96 6.37 18.80
C ALA A 158 -16.69 6.55 17.95
N GLY A 159 -16.53 5.78 16.88
CA GLY A 159 -15.35 5.77 16.02
C GLY A 159 -14.23 4.88 16.54
N GLU A 160 -14.50 4.00 17.52
CA GLU A 160 -13.54 3.04 18.02
C GLU A 160 -13.50 1.79 17.12
N PRO A 161 -12.32 1.19 16.85
CA PRO A 161 -12.23 -0.03 16.04
C PRO A 161 -13.12 -1.15 16.60
N ALA A 162 -13.96 -1.72 15.73
CA ALA A 162 -14.93 -2.76 16.06
C ALA A 162 -14.80 -3.98 15.13
N ALA A 163 -13.67 -4.10 14.44
CA ALA A 163 -13.36 -5.25 13.61
C ALA A 163 -11.85 -5.49 13.45
N ASP A 164 -11.51 -6.75 13.22
CA ASP A 164 -10.18 -7.16 12.76
C ASP A 164 -10.23 -7.42 11.26
N TYR A 165 -9.39 -6.71 10.49
CA TYR A 165 -9.16 -7.02 9.09
C TYR A 165 -8.42 -8.36 8.95
N ARG A 166 -8.93 -9.25 8.10
CA ARG A 166 -8.42 -10.61 7.90
C ARG A 166 -7.76 -10.75 6.55
N ASP A 167 -6.61 -10.12 6.38
CA ASP A 167 -5.82 -10.15 5.14
C ASP A 167 -5.54 -11.59 4.66
N TRP A 168 -4.97 -12.40 5.56
CA TRP A 168 -4.61 -13.77 5.22
C TRP A 168 -5.83 -14.66 4.93
N GLU A 169 -6.90 -14.54 5.73
CA GLU A 169 -8.12 -15.31 5.51
C GLU A 169 -8.87 -14.84 4.25
N SER A 170 -8.82 -13.54 3.90
CA SER A 170 -9.34 -13.05 2.61
C SER A 170 -8.65 -13.80 1.47
N LEU A 171 -7.32 -13.83 1.48
CA LEU A 171 -6.51 -14.51 0.46
C LEU A 171 -6.71 -16.04 0.44
N ALA A 172 -6.87 -16.66 1.60
CA ALA A 172 -6.92 -18.11 1.71
C ALA A 172 -8.33 -18.69 1.51
N CYS A 173 -9.38 -17.92 1.84
CA CYS A 173 -10.73 -18.44 2.01
C CYS A 173 -11.76 -17.89 1.04
N MET A 174 -11.50 -16.74 0.42
CA MET A 174 -12.34 -16.27 -0.67
C MET A 174 -12.01 -17.04 -1.96
N SER A 175 -12.97 -17.08 -2.87
CA SER A 175 -12.76 -17.73 -4.16
C SER A 175 -11.67 -16.99 -4.95
N PRO A 176 -10.89 -17.67 -5.81
CA PRO A 176 -9.91 -16.98 -6.65
C PRO A 176 -10.55 -15.84 -7.47
N GLY A 177 -10.07 -14.61 -7.26
CA GLY A 177 -10.58 -13.40 -7.92
C GLY A 177 -11.77 -12.72 -7.23
N GLU A 178 -12.20 -13.23 -6.07
CA GLU A 178 -13.19 -12.57 -5.20
C GLU A 178 -12.52 -11.57 -4.25
N GLU A 179 -11.28 -11.84 -3.83
CA GLU A 179 -10.51 -10.97 -2.95
C GLU A 179 -9.91 -9.76 -3.70
N ILE A 180 -9.74 -8.64 -3.00
CA ILE A 180 -9.21 -7.38 -3.55
C ILE A 180 -7.89 -6.93 -2.89
N THR A 181 -6.84 -7.74 -3.01
CA THR A 181 -5.46 -7.28 -2.82
C THR A 181 -4.78 -7.16 -4.17
N VAL A 182 -4.48 -5.92 -4.57
CA VAL A 182 -4.03 -5.60 -5.93
C VAL A 182 -2.88 -4.60 -5.91
N SER A 183 -2.07 -4.66 -6.96
CA SER A 183 -1.18 -3.55 -7.32
C SER A 183 -1.93 -2.68 -8.33
N LEU A 184 -2.29 -1.46 -7.93
CA LEU A 184 -3.06 -0.53 -8.76
C LEU A 184 -2.21 -0.04 -9.94
N GLU A 185 -2.37 -0.68 -11.09
CA GLU A 185 -1.82 -0.25 -12.37
C GLU A 185 -2.58 0.97 -12.88
N GLN A 186 -1.97 1.79 -13.74
CA GLN A 186 -2.60 3.03 -14.24
C GLN A 186 -3.85 2.78 -15.10
N ASN A 187 -4.92 3.51 -14.81
CA ASN A 187 -6.18 3.51 -15.59
C ASN A 187 -6.84 2.12 -15.70
N THR A 188 -6.79 1.36 -14.61
CA THR A 188 -7.32 0.00 -14.50
C THR A 188 -8.45 -0.03 -13.49
N SER A 189 -9.44 -0.87 -13.75
CA SER A 189 -10.56 -1.11 -12.84
C SER A 189 -10.40 -2.44 -12.13
N TYR A 190 -10.67 -2.45 -10.84
CA TYR A 190 -10.61 -3.62 -9.96
C TYR A 190 -11.94 -3.78 -9.22
N THR A 191 -12.31 -5.03 -8.96
CA THR A 191 -13.47 -5.39 -8.14
C THR A 191 -13.12 -6.60 -7.31
N GLY A 192 -13.61 -6.64 -6.09
CA GLY A 192 -13.47 -7.77 -5.18
C GLY A 192 -13.87 -7.33 -3.78
N ALA A 193 -13.55 -8.12 -2.77
CA ALA A 193 -13.97 -7.90 -1.40
C ALA A 193 -12.84 -8.04 -0.40
N LEU A 194 -13.01 -7.36 0.73
CA LEU A 194 -12.18 -7.48 1.93
C LEU A 194 -12.96 -8.21 3.01
N LEU A 195 -12.31 -9.13 3.73
CA LEU A 195 -12.92 -9.88 4.81
C LEU A 195 -12.57 -9.30 6.18
N PHE A 196 -13.59 -9.10 7.00
CA PHE A 196 -13.46 -8.63 8.38
C PHE A 196 -14.14 -9.61 9.34
N VAL A 197 -13.62 -9.68 10.57
CA VAL A 197 -14.35 -10.24 11.71
C VAL A 197 -14.77 -9.08 12.59
N VAL A 198 -16.08 -8.90 12.76
CA VAL A 198 -16.66 -7.73 13.43
C VAL A 198 -17.27 -8.07 14.78
N GLU A 199 -17.26 -7.09 15.68
CA GLU A 199 -18.02 -7.09 16.94
C GLU A 199 -19.51 -6.75 16.70
N GLU A 200 -20.36 -6.98 17.71
CA GLU A 200 -21.82 -6.77 17.58
C GLU A 200 -22.22 -5.30 17.37
N ASP A 201 -21.38 -4.35 17.78
CA ASP A 201 -21.60 -2.90 17.73
C ASP A 201 -20.94 -2.20 16.53
N ALA A 202 -20.31 -2.97 15.62
CA ALA A 202 -19.81 -2.46 14.35
C ALA A 202 -20.92 -1.78 13.54
N SER A 203 -20.70 -0.51 13.19
CA SER A 203 -21.73 0.35 12.58
C SER A 203 -21.22 1.21 11.42
N GLN A 204 -19.92 1.46 11.35
CA GLN A 204 -19.31 2.35 10.37
C GLN A 204 -18.18 1.67 9.62
N LEU A 205 -18.07 1.97 8.33
CA LEU A 205 -16.91 1.63 7.50
C LEU A 205 -16.17 2.93 7.19
N ARG A 206 -14.87 2.95 7.42
CA ARG A 206 -14.01 4.12 7.29
C ARG A 206 -12.87 3.84 6.32
N VAL A 207 -12.52 4.84 5.51
CA VAL A 207 -11.22 4.89 4.84
C VAL A 207 -10.36 5.87 5.65
N ASP A 208 -9.45 5.31 6.43
CA ASP A 208 -8.48 6.00 7.27
C ASP A 208 -7.08 5.68 6.75
N PHE A 209 -6.44 6.66 6.12
CA PHE A 209 -5.11 6.47 5.54
C PHE A 209 -4.07 6.26 6.64
N HIS A 210 -3.51 5.05 6.74
CA HIS A 210 -2.67 4.62 7.86
C HIS A 210 -1.46 5.55 8.11
N PHE A 211 -0.94 6.15 7.03
CA PHE A 211 0.22 7.04 7.08
C PHE A 211 -0.14 8.52 7.28
N ASP A 212 -1.43 8.88 7.31
CA ASP A 212 -1.88 10.25 7.53
C ASP A 212 -1.88 10.63 9.02
N ARG A 213 -0.69 10.86 9.56
CA ARG A 213 -0.55 11.31 10.96
C ARG A 213 -0.91 12.77 11.17
N GLU A 214 -0.94 13.56 10.10
CA GLU A 214 -1.09 15.01 10.17
C GLU A 214 -2.48 15.49 9.75
N GLY A 215 -3.36 14.58 9.30
CA GLY A 215 -4.69 14.90 8.81
C GLY A 215 -4.65 15.63 7.47
N VAL A 216 -3.72 15.27 6.58
CA VAL A 216 -3.61 15.87 5.24
C VAL A 216 -4.68 15.35 4.28
N THR A 217 -5.32 14.21 4.57
CA THR A 217 -6.46 13.69 3.84
C THR A 217 -7.74 13.72 4.70
N PRO A 218 -8.92 13.72 4.06
CA PRO A 218 -10.18 13.46 4.78
C PRO A 218 -10.29 11.99 5.19
N THR A 219 -11.04 11.74 6.26
CA THR A 219 -11.58 10.41 6.55
C THR A 219 -12.94 10.27 5.87
N PHE A 220 -13.15 9.20 5.12
CA PHE A 220 -14.45 8.91 4.50
C PHE A 220 -15.22 7.87 5.32
N VAL A 221 -16.49 8.13 5.61
CA VAL A 221 -17.31 7.28 6.47
C VAL A 221 -18.60 6.87 5.78
N TRP A 222 -18.80 5.57 5.60
CA TRP A 222 -20.10 4.98 5.26
C TRP A 222 -20.74 4.39 6.50
N GLN A 223 -22.07 4.38 6.59
CA GLN A 223 -22.76 3.58 7.60
C GLN A 223 -23.02 2.20 7.05
N LEU A 224 -22.65 1.18 7.81
CA LEU A 224 -22.87 -0.22 7.43
C LEU A 224 -24.37 -0.55 7.33
N SER A 225 -25.23 0.15 8.09
CA SER A 225 -26.68 -0.02 8.02
C SER A 225 -27.33 0.51 6.74
N ASP A 226 -26.59 1.22 5.91
CA ASP A 226 -27.08 1.72 4.62
C ASP A 226 -26.94 0.68 3.48
N PHE A 227 -26.32 -0.50 3.76
CA PHE A 227 -26.10 -1.60 2.81
C PHE A 227 -27.01 -2.82 3.07
#